data_AF-A0A4Q4WTV8-F1
#
_entry.id   AF-A0A4Q4WTV8-F1
#
_cell.length_a   1.000
_cell.length_b   1.000
_cell.length_c   1.000
_cell.angle_alpha   90.00
_cell.angle_beta   90.00
_cell.angle_gamma   90.00
#
_symmetry.space_group_name_H-M   'P 1'
#
loop_
_entity.id
_entity.type
_entity.pdbx_description
1 polymer ?
#
loop_
_entity_poly.entity_id
_entity_poly.type
_entity_poly.pdbx_seq_one_letter_code
_entity_poly.pdbx_strand_id
1 'polypeptide(L)'
;MEAAQAMGCERRHIVWHVLLPEALPGIIGGFTLTVVSLIGASAMAGAVGAGGLGDIAIRYGYQRFDTTVMAVVIVVLIGLVSLVQWVGDYSVRRLKAR
;
A
#
# COMPACT_ATOMS: atom_id res chain seq x y z
N MET A 1 -12.99 -7.58 -22.77
CA MET A 1 -12.87 -9.04 -23.01
C MET A 1 -13.65 -9.54 -24.24
N GLU A 2 -14.90 -9.10 -24.46
CA GLU A 2 -15.73 -9.56 -25.60
C GLU A 2 -15.18 -9.17 -26.99
N ALA A 3 -14.50 -8.03 -27.11
CA ALA A 3 -13.91 -7.59 -28.39
C ALA A 3 -12.70 -8.44 -28.85
N ALA A 4 -11.88 -8.95 -27.92
CA ALA A 4 -10.69 -9.75 -28.26
C ALA A 4 -11.04 -11.16 -28.73
N GLN A 5 -12.16 -11.70 -28.23
CA GLN A 5 -12.69 -12.99 -28.63
C GLN A 5 -13.42 -12.91 -29.98
N ALA A 6 -14.07 -11.76 -30.27
CA ALA A 6 -14.68 -11.47 -31.57
C ALA A 6 -13.64 -11.27 -32.71
N MET A 7 -12.39 -10.90 -32.36
CA MET A 7 -11.28 -10.71 -33.32
C MET A 7 -10.52 -12.01 -33.68
N GLY A 8 -10.93 -13.19 -33.17
CA GLY A 8 -10.33 -14.47 -33.54
C GLY A 8 -8.90 -14.72 -33.02
N CYS A 9 -8.44 -13.97 -32.01
CA CYS A 9 -7.09 -14.11 -31.47
C CYS A 9 -6.93 -15.37 -30.59
N GLU A 10 -5.80 -16.04 -30.74
CA GLU A 10 -5.41 -17.20 -29.94
C GLU A 10 -5.40 -16.87 -28.44
N ARG A 11 -5.92 -17.76 -27.56
CA ARG A 11 -6.10 -17.49 -26.11
C ARG A 11 -4.83 -16.97 -25.42
N ARG A 12 -3.65 -17.42 -25.87
CA ARG A 12 -2.35 -16.94 -25.36
C ARG A 12 -2.07 -15.49 -25.72
N HIS A 13 -2.44 -15.02 -26.91
CA HIS A 13 -2.29 -13.62 -27.29
C HIS A 13 -3.18 -12.70 -26.45
N ILE A 14 -4.42 -13.11 -26.16
CA ILE A 14 -5.37 -12.31 -25.35
C ILE A 14 -4.84 -12.11 -23.92
N VAL A 15 -4.28 -13.15 -23.30
CA VAL A 15 -3.74 -13.07 -21.94
C VAL A 15 -2.56 -12.10 -21.87
N TRP A 16 -1.61 -12.22 -22.80
CA TRP A 16 -0.39 -11.42 -22.78
C TRP A 16 -0.57 -9.98 -23.26
N HIS A 17 -1.43 -9.74 -24.25
CA HIS A 17 -1.58 -8.42 -24.87
C HIS A 17 -2.78 -7.61 -24.36
N VAL A 18 -3.78 -8.24 -23.74
CA VAL A 18 -4.99 -7.54 -23.27
C VAL A 18 -5.09 -7.62 -21.75
N LEU A 19 -5.14 -8.82 -21.17
CA LEU A 19 -5.33 -8.98 -19.72
C LEU A 19 -4.14 -8.48 -18.88
N LEU A 20 -2.91 -8.75 -19.31
CA LEU A 20 -1.71 -8.30 -18.59
C LEU A 20 -1.62 -6.77 -18.49
N PRO A 21 -1.67 -5.99 -19.59
CA PRO A 21 -1.66 -4.53 -19.50
C PRO A 21 -2.89 -3.95 -18.79
N GLU A 22 -4.05 -4.58 -18.92
CA GLU A 22 -5.27 -4.14 -18.23
C GLU A 22 -5.24 -4.41 -16.72
N ALA A 23 -4.57 -5.49 -16.27
CA ALA A 23 -4.45 -5.86 -14.86
C ALA A 23 -3.26 -5.19 -14.15
N LEU A 24 -2.22 -4.74 -14.87
CA LEU A 24 -1.03 -4.10 -14.31
C LEU A 24 -1.33 -2.93 -13.33
N PRO A 25 -2.25 -1.99 -13.64
CA PRO A 25 -2.62 -0.94 -12.71
C PRO A 25 -3.29 -1.47 -11.43
N GLY A 26 -4.08 -2.55 -11.56
CA GLY A 26 -4.73 -3.22 -10.44
C GLY A 26 -3.73 -3.95 -9.53
N ILE A 27 -2.72 -4.60 -10.12
CA ILE A 27 -1.66 -5.29 -9.37
C ILE A 27 -0.84 -4.29 -8.56
N ILE A 28 -0.46 -3.15 -9.14
CA ILE A 28 0.32 -2.11 -8.44
C ILE A 28 -0.51 -1.46 -7.33
N GLY A 29 -1.80 -1.22 -7.57
CA GLY A 29 -2.72 -0.72 -6.54
C GLY A 29 -2.86 -1.71 -5.37
N GLY A 30 -3.05 -3.00 -5.69
CA GLY A 30 -3.11 -4.08 -4.70
C GLY A 30 -1.82 -4.20 -3.89
N PHE A 31 -0.67 -4.13 -4.56
CA PHE A 31 0.64 -4.16 -3.90
C PHE A 31 0.82 -2.99 -2.92
N THR A 32 0.45 -1.77 -3.33
CA THR A 32 0.49 -0.59 -2.47
C THR A 32 -0.37 -0.79 -1.22
N LEU A 33 -1.58 -1.33 -1.40
CA LEU A 33 -2.49 -1.63 -0.28
C LEU A 33 -1.91 -2.68 0.66
N THR A 34 -1.27 -3.73 0.14
CA THR A 34 -0.61 -4.75 0.96
C THR A 34 0.52 -4.13 1.79
N VAL A 35 1.36 -3.27 1.20
CA VAL A 35 2.44 -2.58 1.91
C VAL A 35 1.90 -1.70 3.03
N VAL A 36 0.87 -0.90 2.76
CA VAL A 36 0.20 -0.08 3.78
C VAL A 36 -0.38 -0.94 4.89
N SER A 37 -1.02 -2.06 4.56
CA SER A 37 -1.57 -2.99 5.55
C SER A 37 -0.46 -3.61 6.41
N LEU A 38 0.71 -3.91 5.84
CA LEU A 38 1.87 -4.43 6.55
C LEU A 38 2.44 -3.40 7.54
N ILE A 39 2.48 -2.12 7.14
CA ILE A 39 2.90 -1.01 8.01
C ILE A 39 1.94 -0.89 9.21
N GLY A 40 0.63 -0.94 8.97
CA GLY A 40 -0.39 -0.93 10.03
C GLY A 40 -0.26 -2.14 10.96
N ALA A 41 -0.06 -3.34 10.40
CA ALA A 41 0.18 -4.56 11.17
C ALA A 41 1.46 -4.47 12.03
N SER A 42 2.54 -3.87 11.50
CA SER A 42 3.78 -3.64 12.25
C SER A 42 3.59 -2.63 13.38
N ALA A 43 2.81 -1.58 13.17
CA ALA A 43 2.48 -0.61 14.22
C ALA A 43 1.66 -1.26 15.37
N MET A 44 0.67 -2.09 15.03
CA MET A 44 -0.08 -2.87 16.03
C MET A 44 0.80 -3.92 16.73
N ALA A 45 1.69 -4.61 16.00
CA ALA A 45 2.64 -5.56 16.58
C ALA A 45 3.62 -4.90 17.55
N GLY A 46 4.07 -3.67 17.24
CA GLY A 46 4.90 -2.86 18.14
C GLY A 46 4.20 -2.55 19.47
N ALA A 47 2.88 -2.38 19.47
CA ALA A 47 2.10 -2.19 20.69
C ALA A 47 2.08 -3.42 21.62
N VAL A 48 2.30 -4.62 21.06
CA VAL A 48 2.36 -5.89 21.80
C VAL A 48 3.80 -6.23 22.22
N GLY A 49 4.77 -5.35 21.97
CA GLY A 49 6.17 -5.53 22.38
C GLY A 49 7.03 -6.30 21.38
N ALA A 50 6.57 -6.48 20.13
CA ALA A 50 7.37 -7.09 19.06
C ALA A 50 8.49 -6.17 18.51
N GLY A 51 8.60 -4.93 19.00
CA GLY A 51 9.49 -3.90 18.48
C GLY A 51 8.93 -3.18 17.25
N GLY A 52 9.48 -2.00 16.91
CA GLY A 52 9.08 -1.19 15.75
C GLY A 52 8.47 0.18 16.11
N LEU A 53 7.86 0.86 15.13
CA LEU A 53 7.29 2.20 15.32
C LEU A 53 6.21 2.26 16.42
N GLY A 54 5.47 1.16 16.62
CA GLY A 54 4.49 1.02 17.71
C GLY A 54 5.09 0.86 19.11
N ASP A 55 6.28 0.26 19.23
CA ASP A 55 6.96 0.11 20.52
C ASP A 55 7.43 1.48 21.06
N ILE A 56 7.90 2.36 20.16
CA ILE A 56 8.24 3.75 20.50
C ILE A 56 6.99 4.52 20.97
N ALA A 57 5.84 4.33 20.30
CA ALA A 57 4.57 4.96 20.68
C ALA A 57 4.12 4.54 22.10
N ILE A 58 4.22 3.26 22.42
CA ILE A 58 3.76 2.70 23.70
C ILE A 58 4.74 3.00 24.83
N ARG A 59 6.05 2.80 24.62
CA ARG A 59 7.07 3.05 25.64
C ARG A 59 7.30 4.53 25.94
N TYR A 60 7.28 5.41 24.94
CA TYR A 60 7.54 6.83 25.18
C TYR A 60 6.27 7.67 25.29
N GLY A 61 5.18 7.31 24.59
CA GLY A 61 3.92 8.05 24.64
C GLY A 61 3.03 7.64 25.82
N TYR A 62 2.84 6.33 26.05
CA TYR A 62 1.90 5.85 27.08
C TYR A 62 2.53 5.75 28.47
N GLN A 63 3.73 5.17 28.60
CA GLN A 63 4.39 5.02 29.91
C GLN A 63 4.87 6.34 30.55
N ARG A 64 5.06 7.40 29.74
CA ARG A 64 5.50 8.73 30.23
C ARG A 64 4.37 9.77 30.30
N PHE A 65 3.14 9.42 29.88
CA PHE A 65 2.01 10.36 29.76
C PHE A 65 2.30 11.63 28.93
N ASP A 66 3.35 11.60 28.09
CA ASP A 66 3.74 12.75 27.27
C ASP A 66 2.93 12.72 25.97
N THR A 67 1.75 13.33 26.03
CA THR A 67 0.77 13.40 24.93
C THR A 67 1.41 13.97 23.65
N THR A 68 2.45 14.79 23.80
CA THR A 68 3.27 15.33 22.73
C THR A 68 3.93 14.24 21.89
N VAL A 69 4.52 13.23 22.55
CA VAL A 69 5.24 12.15 21.86
C VAL A 69 4.25 11.25 21.10
N MET A 70 3.12 10.95 21.72
CA MET A 70 2.05 10.19 21.08
C MET A 70 1.54 10.88 19.81
N ALA A 71 1.30 12.19 19.86
CA ALA A 71 0.90 12.98 18.71
C ALA A 71 1.96 12.98 17.59
N VAL A 72 3.24 13.12 17.93
CA VAL A 72 4.34 13.07 16.97
C VAL A 72 4.39 11.72 16.25
N VAL A 73 4.28 10.60 16.97
CA VAL A 73 4.32 9.27 16.34
C VAL A 73 3.13 9.05 15.41
N ILE A 74 1.93 9.50 15.80
CA ILE A 74 0.74 9.43 14.94
C ILE A 74 0.95 10.24 13.65
N VAL A 75 1.43 11.48 13.77
CA VAL A 75 1.70 12.34 12.60
C VAL A 75 2.75 11.73 11.67
N VAL A 76 3.82 11.14 12.23
CA VAL A 76 4.86 10.46 11.45
C VAL A 76 4.30 9.24 10.72
N LEU A 77 3.49 8.41 11.38
CA LEU A 77 2.86 7.25 10.77
C LEU A 77 1.89 7.66 9.64
N ILE A 78 1.05 8.67 9.88
CA ILE A 78 0.14 9.21 8.88
C ILE A 78 0.94 9.75 7.69
N GLY A 79 2.01 10.51 7.93
CA GLY A 79 2.88 11.04 6.89
C GLY A 79 3.53 9.94 6.04
N LEU A 80 4.05 8.90 6.69
CA LEU A 80 4.67 7.76 6.02
C LEU A 80 3.67 6.99 5.17
N VAL A 81 2.51 6.64 5.72
CA VAL A 81 1.44 5.95 4.98
C VAL A 81 0.94 6.81 3.81
N SER A 82 0.74 8.10 4.03
CA SER A 82 0.30 9.04 2.98
C SER A 82 1.32 9.13 1.84
N LEU A 83 2.62 9.14 2.16
CA LEU A 83 3.69 9.17 1.17
C LEU A 83 3.73 7.88 0.35
N VAL A 84 3.58 6.72 1.00
CA VAL A 84 3.48 5.42 0.32
C VAL A 84 2.25 5.35 -0.59
N GLN A 85 1.08 5.80 -0.12
CA GLN A 85 -0.13 5.86 -0.93
C GLN A 85 0.03 6.80 -2.12
N TRP A 86 0.61 7.99 -1.91
CA TRP A 86 0.85 8.96 -2.98
C TRP A 86 1.77 8.40 -4.07
N VAL A 87 2.86 7.74 -3.68
CA VAL A 87 3.79 7.08 -4.62
C VAL A 87 3.10 5.91 -5.35
N GLY A 88 2.31 5.11 -4.65
CA GLY A 88 1.55 4.00 -5.24
C GLY A 88 0.51 4.50 -6.25
N ASP A 89 -0.30 5.47 -5.86
CA ASP A 89 -1.30 6.10 -6.72
C ASP A 89 -0.67 6.80 -7.93
N TYR A 90 0.46 7.49 -7.73
CA TYR A 90 1.20 8.09 -8.83
C TYR A 90 1.68 7.03 -9.83
N SER A 91 2.18 5.90 -9.33
CA SER A 91 2.63 4.78 -10.16
C SER A 91 1.48 4.14 -10.93
N VAL A 92 0.33 3.93 -10.28
CA VAL A 92 -0.90 3.41 -10.91
C VAL A 92 -1.42 4.37 -11.98
N ARG A 93 -1.46 5.68 -11.69
CA ARG A 93 -1.91 6.71 -12.64
C ARG A 93 -1.00 6.78 -13.85
N ARG A 94 0.31 6.65 -13.67
CA ARG A 94 1.27 6.68 -14.78
C ARG A 94 1.18 5.44 -15.66
N LEU A 95 0.82 4.28 -15.11
CA LEU A 95 0.53 3.10 -15.93
C LEU A 95 -0.83 3.17 -16.63
N LYS A 96 -1.87 3.74 -16.00
CA LYS A 96 -3.17 3.96 -16.67
C LYS A 96 -3.12 4.99 -17.80
N ALA A 97 -2.14 5.88 -17.79
CA ALA A 97 -1.94 6.90 -18.82
C ALA A 97 -1.10 6.43 -20.02
N ARG A 98 -0.67 5.17 -20.03
CA ARG A 98 0.01 4.49 -21.15
C ARG A 98 -0.89 3.45 -21.78
#